data_AF-A0A838R2U6-F1
#
_entry.id   AF-A0A838R2U6-F1
#
_cell.length_a   1.000
_cell.length_b   1.000
_cell.length_c   1.000
_cell.angle_alpha   90.00
_cell.angle_beta   90.00
_cell.angle_gamma   90.00
#
_symmetry.space_group_name_H-M   'P 1'
#
loop_
_entity.id
_entity.type
_entity.pdbx_description
1 polymer ?
#
loop_
_entity_poly.entity_id
_entity_poly.type
_entity_poly.pdbx_seq_one_letter_code
_entity_poly.pdbx_strand_id
1 'polypeptide(L)' 'MTDAILFSGVHIGKGAIIRRAIIDKNVYIPDGAQVGVNLDDDRRRGFEVTEKGVVVIPMIEGAEALFSR' A
#
# COMPACT_ATOMS: atom_id res chain seq x y z
N MET A 1 5.96 9.85 4.02
CA MET A 1 4.55 9.54 3.72
C MET A 1 3.82 10.83 3.40
N THR A 2 2.96 10.85 2.40
CA THR A 2 2.24 12.06 1.98
C THR A 2 0.84 11.70 1.50
N ASP A 3 -0.18 12.41 1.98
CA ASP A 3 -1.58 12.25 1.55
C ASP A 3 -2.08 10.79 1.70
N ALA A 4 -1.91 10.20 2.89
CA ALA A 4 -2.26 8.81 3.16
C ALA A 4 -3.07 8.65 4.44
N ILE A 5 -4.00 7.70 4.43
CA ILE A 5 -4.84 7.31 5.57
C ILE A 5 -4.42 5.91 6.00
N LEU A 6 -4.02 5.77 7.26
CA LEU A 6 -3.66 4.50 7.87
C LEU A 6 -4.69 4.16 8.94
N PHE A 7 -5.25 2.96 8.86
CA PHE A 7 -6.11 2.42 9.90
C PHE A 7 -5.29 1.87 11.07
N SER A 8 -5.97 1.45 12.14
CA SER A 8 -5.32 0.98 13.36
C SER A 8 -4.44 -0.26 13.12
N GLY A 9 -3.30 -0.32 13.79
CA GLY A 9 -2.40 -1.47 13.75
C GLY A 9 -1.60 -1.62 12.45
N VAL A 10 -1.66 -0.67 11.52
CA VAL A 10 -0.78 -0.66 10.35
C VAL A 10 0.67 -0.53 10.79
N HIS A 11 1.52 -1.41 10.26
CA HIS A 11 2.96 -1.35 10.45
C HIS A 11 3.65 -0.95 9.15
N ILE A 12 4.52 0.06 9.22
CA ILE A 12 5.27 0.55 8.06
C ILE A 12 6.74 0.20 8.23
N GLY A 13 7.24 -0.64 7.33
CA GLY A 13 8.63 -1.03 7.25
C GLY A 13 9.56 0.16 6.98
N LYS A 14 10.82 -0.01 7.37
CA LYS A 14 11.86 1.01 7.26
C LYS A 14 12.07 1.39 5.79
N GLY A 15 12.10 2.69 5.51
CA GLY A 15 12.36 3.22 4.17
C GLY A 15 11.22 3.04 3.17
N ALA A 16 10.04 2.54 3.60
CA ALA A 16 8.87 2.49 2.74
C ALA A 16 8.41 3.90 2.33
N ILE A 17 7.99 4.04 1.07
CA ILE A 17 7.47 5.27 0.49
C ILE A 17 6.00 5.08 0.17
N ILE A 18 5.16 5.84 0.86
CA ILE A 18 3.69 5.78 0.72
C ILE A 18 3.18 7.16 0.31
N ARG A 19 2.44 7.19 -0.79
CA ARG A 19 1.82 8.38 -1.37
C ARG A 19 0.38 8.07 -1.75
N ARG A 20 -0.57 8.97 -1.46
CA ARG A 20 -1.95 8.88 -1.97
C ARG A 20 -2.57 7.50 -1.75
N ALA A 21 -2.52 7.01 -0.51
CA ALA A 21 -2.89 5.63 -0.20
C ALA A 21 -3.85 5.54 0.98
N ILE A 22 -4.71 4.53 0.95
CA ILE A 22 -5.54 4.09 2.06
C ILE A 22 -5.09 2.69 2.43
N ILE A 23 -4.63 2.50 3.66
CA ILE A 23 -4.09 1.24 4.15
C ILE A 23 -4.98 0.77 5.31
N ASP A 24 -5.66 -0.36 5.12
CA ASP A 24 -6.59 -0.93 6.08
C ASP A 24 -5.86 -1.50 7.32
N LYS A 25 -6.63 -1.81 8.36
CA LYS A 25 -6.14 -2.18 9.69
C LYS A 25 -5.19 -3.38 9.65
N ASN A 26 -4.21 -3.40 10.55
CA ASN A 26 -3.26 -4.51 10.74
C ASN A 26 -2.44 -4.91 9.50
N VAL A 27 -2.42 -4.10 8.44
CA VAL A 27 -1.57 -4.34 7.28
C VAL A 27 -0.11 -4.08 7.64
N TYR A 28 0.76 -5.03 7.28
CA TYR A 28 2.21 -4.86 7.34
C TYR A 28 2.72 -4.45 5.95
N ILE A 29 3.32 -3.26 5.86
CA ILE A 29 4.01 -2.78 4.67
C ILE A 29 5.50 -3.11 4.81
N PRO A 30 6.11 -3.89 3.90
CA PRO A 30 7.51 -4.28 4.00
C PRO A 30 8.51 -3.12 3.93
N ASP A 31 9.73 -3.37 4.40
CA ASP A 31 10.87 -2.47 4.26
C ASP A 31 11.11 -2.09 2.79
N GLY A 32 11.33 -0.79 2.54
CA GLY A 32 11.57 -0.27 1.20
C GLY A 32 10.40 -0.34 0.22
N ALA A 33 9.22 -0.83 0.64
CA ALA A 33 8.05 -0.91 -0.24
C ALA A 33 7.63 0.46 -0.77
N GLN A 34 7.16 0.49 -2.01
CA GLN A 34 6.67 1.71 -2.67
C GLN A 34 5.20 1.54 -3.01
N VAL A 35 4.35 2.42 -2.47
CA VAL A 35 2.90 2.44 -2.67
C VAL A 35 2.49 3.83 -3.14
N GLY A 36 1.82 3.92 -4.29
CA GLY A 36 1.40 5.19 -4.89
C GLY A 36 2.55 6.01 -5.49
N VAL A 37 3.70 5.38 -5.73
CA VAL A 37 4.84 6.00 -6.41
C VAL A 37 4.71 5.85 -7.93
N ASN A 38 4.34 4.65 -8.39
CA ASN A 38 4.01 4.36 -9.77
C ASN A 38 2.69 3.56 -9.82
N LEU A 39 1.62 4.21 -10.28
CA LEU A 39 0.29 3.63 -10.30
C LEU A 39 0.16 2.42 -11.23
N ASP A 40 0.99 2.33 -12.27
CA ASP A 40 0.96 1.18 -13.17
C ASP A 40 1.60 -0.05 -12.54
N ASP A 41 2.65 0.15 -11.73
CA ASP A 41 3.25 -0.93 -10.95
C ASP A 41 2.35 -1.36 -9.79
N ASP A 42 1.69 -0.40 -9.14
CA ASP A 42 0.69 -0.69 -8.10
C ASP A 42 -0.46 -1.55 -8.66
N ARG A 43 -0.98 -1.20 -9.84
CA ARG A 43 -1.98 -2.04 -10.54
C ARG A 43 -1.43 -3.42 -10.90
N ARG A 44 -0.19 -3.50 -11.38
CA ARG A 44 0.46 -4.76 -11.78
C ARG A 44 0.64 -5.72 -10.61
N ARG A 45 0.97 -5.20 -9.43
CA ARG A 45 1.03 -5.94 -8.16
C ARG A 45 -0.33 -6.46 -7.69
N GLY A 46 -1.41 -5.89 -8.25
CA GLY A 46 -2.79 -6.22 -7.90
C GLY A 46 -3.36 -5.34 -6.80
N PHE A 47 -2.76 -4.16 -6.54
CA PHE A 47 -3.38 -3.17 -5.68
C PHE A 47 -4.59 -2.55 -6.36
N GLU A 48 -5.61 -2.23 -5.59
CA GLU A 48 -6.72 -1.44 -6.07
C GLU A 48 -6.25 0.01 -6.24
N VAL A 49 -6.39 0.54 -7.45
CA VAL A 49 -6.06 1.95 -7.75
C VAL A 49 -7.31 2.60 -8.31
N THR A 50 -7.86 3.54 -7.55
CA THR A 50 -9.05 4.30 -7.95
C THR A 50 -8.78 5.17 -9.18
N GLU A 51 -9.82 5.60 -9.89
CA GLU A 51 -9.71 6.52 -11.05
C GLU A 51 -9.01 7.83 -10.70
N LYS A 52 -9.19 8.31 -9.46
CA LYS A 52 -8.52 9.51 -8.98
C LYS A 52 -7.04 9.27 -8.66
N GLY A 53 -6.55 8.03 -8.66
CA GLY A 53 -5.16 7.66 -8.38
C GLY A 53 -4.84 7.49 -6.89
N VAL A 54 -5.84 7.12 -6.08
CA VAL A 54 -5.63 6.65 -4.70
C VAL A 54 -5.42 5.14 -4.71
N VAL A 55 -4.35 4.67 -4.07
CA VAL A 55 -4.06 3.24 -3.91
C VAL A 55 -4.71 2.72 -2.63
N VAL A 56 -5.40 1.58 -2.71
CA VAL A 56 -6.05 0.95 -1.56
C VAL A 56 -5.38 -0.39 -1.30
N ILE A 57 -4.89 -0.57 -0.06
CA ILE A 57 -4.33 -1.81 0.44
C ILE A 57 -5.30 -2.39 1.48
N PRO A 58 -6.16 -3.36 1.10
CA PRO A 58 -7.12 -3.96 2.00
C PRO A 58 -6.45 -4.94 2.96
N MET A 59 -7.05 -5.14 4.13
CA MET A 59 -6.64 -6.22 5.02
C MET A 59 -7.26 -7.51 4.49
N ILE A 60 -6.44 -8.30 3.80
CA ILE A 60 -6.76 -9.66 3.38
C ILE A 60 -5.66 -10.61 3.84
N GLU A 61 -6.04 -11.85 4.13
CA GLU A 61 -5.05 -12.89 4.43
C GLU A 61 -4.09 -13.05 3.24
N GLY A 62 -2.79 -12.97 3.49
CA GLY A 62 -1.77 -13.05 2.45
C GLY A 62 -1.55 -11.77 1.62
N ALA A 63 -2.07 -10.61 2.04
CA ALA A 63 -1.81 -9.33 1.37
C ALA A 63 -0.31 -9.02 1.18
N GLU A 64 0.55 -9.53 2.07
CA GLU A 64 2.00 -9.41 1.95
C GLU A 64 2.55 -9.94 0.62
N ALA A 65 1.91 -10.98 0.05
CA ALA A 65 2.31 -11.55 -1.23
C ALA A 65 2.14 -10.56 -2.40
N LEU A 66 1.32 -9.52 -2.27
CA LEU A 66 1.16 -8.48 -3.28
C LEU A 66 2.42 -7.61 -3.39
N PHE A 67 3.19 -7.46 -2.32
CA PHE A 67 4.46 -6.72 -2.32
C PHE A 67 5.61 -7.51 -2.95
N SER A 68 5.44 -8.83 -3.12
CA SER A 68 6.43 -9.74 -3.69
C SER A 68 6.20 -10.04 -5.18
N ARG A 69 5.17 -9.44 -5.80
CA ARG A 69 4.78 -9.63 -7.20
C ARG A 69 5.39 -8.57 -8.13
#